data_AF-A0A7S0YNG6-F1
#
_entry.id   AF-A0A7S0YNG6-F1
#
_cell.length_a   1.000
_cell.length_b   1.000
_cell.length_c   1.000
_cell.angle_alpha   90.00
_cell.angle_beta   90.00
_cell.angle_gamma   90.00
#
_symmetry.space_group_name_H-M   'P 1'
#
loop_
_entity.id
_entity.type
_entity.pdbx_description
1 polymer ?
#
loop_
_entity_poly.entity_id
_entity_poly.type
_entity_poly.pdbx_seq_one_letter_code
_entity_poly.pdbx_strand_id
1 'polypeptide(L)'
;AEGGFAFAFVEGQLVRAIVEGWWLLLDEVNLAPQEVLQRLAGLLEGSEGSVTLLERGDSVQLPRHPNFRLVAAMNPATDAGKRELPSAMRCRFTEIWVPEPSGREDLSAMVAAYIGAFGPAAPI
;
A
#
# COMPACT_ATOMS: atom_id res chain seq x y z
N ALA A 1 37.65 3.89 26.41
CA ALA A 1 37.63 4.34 25.01
C ALA A 1 36.19 4.71 24.68
N GLU A 2 35.88 5.99 24.78
CA GLU A 2 34.65 6.57 24.21
C GLU A 2 34.77 6.49 22.69
N GLY A 3 33.71 6.03 22.02
CA GLY A 3 33.68 5.95 20.56
C GLY A 3 32.97 4.71 20.05
N GLY A 4 31.67 4.60 20.32
CA GLY A 4 30.82 3.65 19.61
C GLY A 4 29.74 4.44 18.90
N PHE A 5 29.88 4.66 17.59
CA PHE A 5 28.70 4.98 16.78
C PHE A 5 27.76 3.78 16.88
N ALA A 6 26.86 3.81 17.86
CA ALA A 6 25.90 2.75 18.11
C ALA A 6 24.77 2.91 17.10
N PHE A 7 24.85 2.16 16.01
CA PHE A 7 23.71 2.02 15.10
C PHE A 7 22.58 1.31 15.85
N ALA A 8 21.41 1.95 15.89
CA ALA A 8 20.21 1.35 16.45
C ALA A 8 19.27 0.99 15.30
N PHE A 9 18.62 -0.17 15.41
CA PHE A 9 17.53 -0.53 14.52
C PHE A 9 16.34 0.39 14.81
N VAL A 10 15.78 0.99 13.77
CA VAL A 10 14.59 1.83 13.86
C VAL A 10 13.45 1.11 13.16
N GLU A 11 12.35 0.91 13.90
CA GLU A 11 11.17 0.25 13.36
C GLU A 11 10.50 1.10 12.28
N GLY A 12 10.32 0.50 11.11
CA GLY A 12 9.64 1.14 9.99
C GLY A 12 8.13 1.18 10.15
N GLN A 13 7.46 2.00 9.33
CA GLN A 13 6.01 2.17 9.34
C GLN A 13 5.24 0.86 9.12
N LEU A 14 5.77 -0.05 8.30
CA LEU A 14 5.17 -1.37 8.07
C LEU A 14 5.06 -2.17 9.37
N VAL A 15 6.13 -2.21 10.17
CA VAL A 15 6.18 -2.95 11.43
C VAL A 15 5.14 -2.41 12.40
N ARG A 16 5.09 -1.09 12.54
CA ARG A 16 4.11 -0.42 13.39
C ARG A 16 2.69 -0.68 12.93
N ALA A 17 2.41 -0.58 11.63
CA ALA A 17 1.08 -0.85 11.09
C ALA A 17 0.60 -2.29 11.37
N ILE A 18 1.50 -3.28 11.22
CA ILE A 18 1.19 -4.70 11.48
C ILE A 18 0.84 -4.92 12.95
N VAL A 19 1.59 -4.32 13.88
CA VAL A 19 1.42 -4.51 15.33
C VAL A 19 0.23 -3.71 15.87
N GLU A 20 0.06 -2.47 15.40
CA GLU A 20 -0.99 -1.55 15.87
C GLU A 20 -2.33 -1.77 15.13
N GLY A 21 -2.36 -2.62 14.10
CA GLY A 21 -3.58 -2.95 13.36
C GLY A 21 -4.07 -1.86 12.41
N TRP A 22 -3.14 -1.06 11.90
CA TRP A 22 -3.47 0.03 10.99
C TRP A 22 -3.81 -0.47 9.59
N TRP A 23 -4.38 0.43 8.80
CA TRP A 23 -4.56 0.23 7.38
C TRP A 23 -3.31 0.73 6.67
N LEU A 24 -2.72 -0.11 5.82
CA LEU A 24 -1.56 0.24 5.03
C LEU A 24 -1.96 0.23 3.54
N LEU A 25 -1.73 1.35 2.86
CA LEU A 25 -1.87 1.47 1.43
C LEU A 25 -0.48 1.40 0.77
N LEU A 26 -0.28 0.42 -0.10
CA LEU A 26 0.86 0.35 -1.01
C LEU A 26 0.44 0.99 -2.33
N ASP A 27 0.78 2.25 -2.50
CA ASP A 27 0.56 2.95 -3.77
C ASP A 27 1.65 2.59 -4.78
N GLU A 28 1.28 2.58 -6.07
CA GLU A 28 2.16 2.23 -7.20
C GLU A 28 3.03 0.97 -6.96
N VAL A 29 2.41 -0.08 -6.38
CA VAL A 29 3.13 -1.28 -5.90
C VAL A 29 3.91 -2.01 -7.00
N ASN A 30 3.54 -1.79 -8.25
CA ASN A 30 4.19 -2.34 -9.44
C ASN A 30 5.53 -1.66 -9.80
N LEU A 31 5.87 -0.54 -9.17
CA LEU A 31 7.20 0.10 -9.30
C LEU A 31 8.24 -0.51 -8.36
N ALA A 32 7.81 -1.24 -7.33
CA ALA A 32 8.72 -1.85 -6.37
C ALA A 32 9.49 -3.03 -6.99
N PRO A 33 10.78 -3.23 -6.63
CA PRO A 33 11.53 -4.43 -7.00
C PRO A 33 10.84 -5.70 -6.49
N GLN A 34 10.91 -6.78 -7.28
CA GLN A 34 10.28 -8.06 -6.94
C GLN A 34 10.80 -8.62 -5.62
N GLU A 35 12.08 -8.44 -5.32
CA GLU A 35 12.74 -8.90 -4.11
C GLU A 35 12.16 -8.24 -2.85
N VAL A 36 11.72 -6.98 -2.96
CA VAL A 36 11.06 -6.26 -1.87
C VAL A 36 9.64 -6.80 -1.66
N LEU A 37 8.90 -7.01 -2.75
CA LEU A 37 7.55 -7.55 -2.67
C LEU A 37 7.51 -8.98 -2.10
N GLN A 38 8.51 -9.81 -2.41
CA GLN A 38 8.63 -11.16 -1.85
C GLN A 38 8.77 -11.15 -0.33
N ARG A 39 9.34 -10.10 0.28
CA ARG A 39 9.40 -9.98 1.75
C ARG A 39 8.01 -9.78 2.37
N LEU A 40 7.05 -9.28 1.60
CA LEU A 40 5.65 -9.15 2.02
C LEU A 40 4.83 -10.42 1.81
N ALA A 41 5.35 -11.43 1.09
CA ALA A 41 4.61 -12.64 0.76
C ALA A 41 4.10 -13.35 2.04
N GLY A 42 4.92 -13.45 3.08
CA GLY A 42 4.53 -14.05 4.37
C GLY A 42 3.40 -13.29 5.07
N LEU A 43 3.33 -11.96 4.92
CA LEU A 43 2.23 -11.15 5.47
C LEU A 43 0.89 -11.43 4.76
N LEU A 44 0.98 -11.77 3.48
CA LEU A 44 -0.14 -12.00 2.58
C LEU A 44 -0.60 -13.45 2.56
N GLU A 45 0.09 -14.35 3.27
CA GLU A 45 -0.28 -15.75 3.41
C GLU A 45 -1.34 -15.94 4.52
N GLY A 46 -2.60 -16.07 4.11
CA GLY A 46 -3.69 -16.48 4.99
C GLY A 46 -4.09 -15.48 6.09
N SER A 47 -4.88 -15.97 7.06
CA SER A 47 -5.38 -15.17 8.20
C SER A 47 -4.35 -14.96 9.32
N GLU A 48 -3.31 -15.79 9.35
CA GLU A 48 -2.26 -15.82 10.39
C GLU A 48 -0.87 -15.41 9.86
N GLY A 49 -0.81 -14.84 8.65
CA GLY A 49 0.45 -14.46 8.01
C GLY A 49 1.28 -13.51 8.87
N SER A 50 2.58 -13.75 8.96
CA SER A 50 3.53 -12.99 9.77
C SER A 50 4.70 -12.49 8.91
N VAL A 51 5.41 -11.47 9.42
CA VAL A 51 6.66 -10.99 8.80
C VAL A 51 7.80 -11.23 9.76
N THR A 52 8.90 -11.79 9.25
CA THR A 52 10.14 -11.96 10.02
C THR A 52 11.09 -10.82 9.68
N LEU A 53 11.57 -10.10 10.69
CA LEU A 53 12.58 -9.06 10.52
C LEU A 53 13.98 -9.67 10.64
N LEU A 54 14.63 -9.90 9.51
CA LEU A 54 15.98 -10.50 9.51
C LEU A 54 17.05 -9.47 9.89
N GLU A 55 16.79 -8.19 9.66
CA GLU A 55 17.72 -7.07 9.84
C GLU A 55 17.93 -6.68 11.31
N ARG A 56 17.04 -7.11 12.21
CA ARG A 56 17.10 -6.80 13.64
C ARG A 56 18.07 -7.73 14.41
N GLY A 57 18.43 -8.87 13.80
CA GLY A 57 19.38 -9.85 14.33
C GLY A 57 18.78 -10.86 15.32
N ASP A 58 17.62 -10.54 15.89
CA ASP A 58 16.69 -11.44 16.56
C ASP A 58 15.62 -11.84 15.53
N SER A 59 15.59 -13.11 15.10
CA SER A 59 14.61 -13.63 14.12
C SER A 59 13.18 -13.67 14.67
N VAL A 60 12.65 -12.53 15.12
CA VAL A 60 11.34 -12.37 15.71
C VAL A 60 10.31 -12.28 14.60
N GLN A 61 9.31 -13.15 14.68
CA GLN A 61 8.11 -13.03 13.86
C GLN A 61 7.18 -12.00 14.47
N LEU A 62 6.74 -11.05 13.65
CA LEU A 62 5.74 -10.07 14.03
C LEU A 62 4.35 -10.67 13.87
N PRO A 63 3.60 -10.87 14.96
CA PRO A 63 2.22 -11.33 14.87
C PRO A 63 1.37 -10.22 14.23
N ARG A 64 0.57 -10.60 13.24
CA ARG A 64 -0.32 -9.67 12.55
C ARG A 64 -1.52 -9.35 13.42
N HIS A 65 -1.77 -8.06 13.64
CA HIS A 65 -2.94 -7.64 14.39
C HIS A 65 -4.24 -7.99 13.63
N PRO A 66 -5.30 -8.48 14.29
CA PRO A 66 -6.56 -8.91 13.63
C PRO A 66 -7.24 -7.81 12.78
N ASN A 67 -7.06 -6.55 13.17
CA ASN A 67 -7.61 -5.39 12.46
C ASN A 67 -6.70 -4.83 11.35
N PHE A 68 -5.47 -5.34 11.21
CA PHE A 68 -4.58 -4.90 10.14
C PHE A 68 -5.22 -5.16 8.77
N ARG A 69 -5.12 -4.17 7.88
CA ARG A 69 -5.59 -4.28 6.49
C ARG A 69 -4.50 -3.78 5.57
N LEU A 70 -4.20 -4.58 4.55
CA LEU A 70 -3.26 -4.22 3.50
C LEU A 70 -4.05 -4.00 2.21
N VAL A 71 -3.96 -2.78 1.68
CA VAL A 71 -4.53 -2.41 0.38
C VAL A 71 -3.36 -2.07 -0.53
N ALA A 72 -3.40 -2.52 -1.77
CA ALA A 72 -2.39 -2.20 -2.77
C ALA A 72 -3.08 -1.61 -4.00
N ALA A 73 -2.55 -0.50 -4.50
CA ALA A 73 -3.00 0.14 -5.71
C ALA A 73 -1.90 0.03 -6.77
N MET A 74 -2.31 -0.19 -8.01
CA MET A 74 -1.44 -0.10 -9.17
C MET A 74 -2.21 0.45 -10.35
N ASN A 75 -1.55 1.29 -11.12
CA ASN A 75 -2.06 1.69 -12.42
C ASN A 75 -1.76 0.57 -13.42
N PRO A 76 -2.69 0.24 -14.33
CA PRO A 76 -2.44 -0.74 -15.36
C PRO A 76 -1.23 -0.39 -16.23
N ALA A 77 -0.57 -1.42 -16.73
CA ALA A 77 0.62 -1.31 -17.57
C ALA A 77 0.23 -0.91 -19.01
N THR A 78 -0.25 0.32 -19.20
CA THR A 78 -0.51 0.90 -20.54
C THR A 78 0.61 1.82 -21.01
N ASP A 79 1.56 2.17 -20.13
CA ASP A 79 2.67 3.08 -20.42
C ASP A 79 4.04 2.41 -20.25
N ALA A 80 4.97 2.77 -21.14
CA ALA A 80 6.31 2.24 -21.20
C ALA A 80 7.03 2.29 -19.83
N GLY A 81 7.48 1.13 -19.34
CA GLY A 81 8.28 1.00 -18.11
C GLY A 81 7.54 0.46 -16.88
N LYS A 82 6.22 0.27 -16.94
CA LYS A 82 5.45 -0.32 -15.84
C LYS A 82 5.50 -1.85 -15.90
N ARG A 83 6.08 -2.47 -14.85
CA ARG A 83 6.15 -3.93 -14.70
C ARG A 83 4.80 -4.47 -14.24
N GLU A 84 4.41 -5.65 -14.70
CA GLU A 84 3.27 -6.35 -14.11
C GLU A 84 3.64 -6.85 -12.71
N LEU A 85 2.63 -6.99 -11.84
CA LEU A 85 2.85 -7.63 -10.55
C LEU A 85 3.26 -9.10 -10.78
N PRO A 86 4.34 -9.61 -10.15
CA PRO A 86 4.72 -11.01 -10.25
C PRO A 86 3.54 -11.92 -9.89
N SER A 87 3.32 -13.00 -10.65
CA SER A 87 2.20 -13.93 -10.45
C SER A 87 2.08 -14.42 -9.01
N ALA A 88 3.22 -14.72 -8.37
CA ALA A 88 3.29 -15.11 -6.98
C ALA A 88 2.66 -14.06 -6.04
N MET A 89 2.86 -12.77 -6.32
CA MET A 89 2.23 -11.72 -5.53
C MET A 89 0.77 -11.52 -5.90
N ARG A 90 0.46 -11.51 -7.20
CA ARG A 90 -0.89 -11.28 -7.70
C ARG A 90 -1.89 -12.32 -7.16
N CYS A 91 -1.50 -13.59 -7.10
CA CYS A 91 -2.35 -14.66 -6.56
C CYS A 91 -2.65 -14.55 -5.05
N ARG A 92 -1.93 -13.69 -4.30
CA ARG A 92 -2.17 -13.46 -2.88
C ARG A 92 -3.07 -12.25 -2.60
N PHE A 93 -3.44 -11.50 -3.63
CA PHE A 93 -4.37 -10.38 -3.54
C PHE A 93 -5.74 -10.75 -4.12
N THR A 94 -6.79 -10.14 -3.57
CA THR A 94 -8.07 -10.03 -4.26
C THR A 94 -8.01 -8.80 -5.18
N GLU A 95 -7.90 -9.03 -6.49
CA GLU A 95 -7.77 -7.97 -7.48
C GLU A 95 -9.15 -7.40 -7.85
N ILE A 96 -9.27 -6.07 -7.84
CA ILE A 96 -10.46 -5.34 -8.26
C ILE A 96 -10.03 -4.37 -9.36
N TRP A 97 -10.64 -4.50 -10.54
CA TRP A 97 -10.43 -3.56 -11.63
C TRP A 97 -11.40 -2.39 -11.52
N VAL A 98 -10.85 -1.17 -11.49
CA VAL A 98 -11.63 0.06 -11.47
C VAL A 98 -11.44 0.78 -12.81
N PRO A 99 -12.47 0.87 -13.67
CA PRO A 99 -12.37 1.61 -14.92
C PRO A 99 -12.31 3.12 -14.66
N GLU A 100 -11.72 3.86 -15.59
CA GLU A 100 -11.73 5.32 -15.54
C GLU A 100 -13.16 5.85 -15.70
N PRO A 101 -13.63 6.76 -14.82
CA PRO A 101 -14.96 7.34 -14.91
C PRO A 101 -15.03 8.30 -16.11
N SER A 102 -15.38 7.76 -17.26
CA SER A 102 -15.50 8.48 -18.54
C SER A 102 -16.94 8.91 -18.86
N GLY A 103 -17.91 8.49 -18.04
CA GLY A 103 -19.31 8.85 -18.17
C GLY A 103 -19.52 10.35 -17.96
N ARG A 104 -20.26 11.00 -18.86
CA ARG A 104 -20.60 12.43 -18.71
C ARG A 104 -21.29 12.71 -17.38
N GLU A 105 -22.13 11.81 -16.91
CA GLU A 105 -22.85 11.92 -15.64
C GLU A 105 -21.89 11.87 -14.45
N ASP A 106 -20.97 10.91 -14.41
CA ASP A 106 -19.94 10.79 -13.37
C ASP A 106 -19.06 12.04 -13.34
N LEU A 107 -18.57 12.48 -14.50
CA LEU A 107 -17.76 13.69 -14.62
C LEU A 107 -18.53 14.95 -14.20
N SER A 108 -19.81 15.05 -14.57
CA SER A 108 -20.66 16.17 -14.16
C SER A 108 -20.89 16.16 -12.65
N ALA A 109 -21.07 15.00 -12.04
CA ALA A 109 -21.21 14.85 -10.58
C ALA A 109 -19.91 15.21 -9.86
N MET A 110 -18.75 14.79 -10.39
CA MET A 110 -17.44 15.18 -9.85
C MET A 110 -17.24 16.69 -9.93
N VAL A 111 -17.50 17.31 -11.09
CA VAL A 111 -17.40 18.77 -11.27
C VAL A 111 -18.37 19.50 -10.34
N ALA A 112 -19.62 19.06 -10.23
CA ALA A 112 -20.60 19.67 -9.35
C ALA A 112 -20.18 19.56 -7.86
N ALA A 113 -19.64 18.42 -7.43
CA ALA A 113 -19.17 18.24 -6.06
C ALA A 113 -17.94 19.12 -5.74
N TYR A 114 -16.98 19.21 -6.67
CA TYR A 114 -15.73 19.96 -6.47
C TYR A 114 -15.89 21.48 -6.68
N ILE A 115 -16.66 21.90 -7.67
CA ILE A 115 -16.78 23.30 -8.10
C ILE A 115 -18.11 23.94 -7.69
N GLY A 116 -19.18 23.15 -7.47
CA GLY A 116 -20.51 23.69 -7.13
C GLY A 116 -20.54 24.53 -5.85
N ALA A 117 -19.58 24.34 -4.94
CA ALA A 117 -19.40 25.19 -3.76
C ALA A 117 -18.75 26.57 -4.05
N PHE A 118 -18.15 26.75 -5.23
CA PHE A 118 -17.47 27.97 -5.68
C PHE A 118 -18.21 28.72 -6.80
N GLY A 119 -19.44 28.33 -7.12
CA GLY A 119 -20.28 29.07 -8.06
C GLY A 119 -20.48 30.51 -7.57
N PRO A 120 -20.41 31.53 -8.45
CA PRO A 120 -20.57 32.91 -8.04
C PRO A 120 -21.90 33.07 -7.30
N ALA A 121 -21.86 33.67 -6.10
CA ALA A 121 -23.06 34.07 -5.39
C ALA A 121 -23.92 34.88 -6.38
N ALA A 122 -25.19 34.48 -6.52
CA ALA A 122 -26.11 35.11 -7.45
C ALA A 122 -26.03 36.65 -7.29
N PRO A 123 -25.89 37.42 -8.39
CA PRO A 123 -25.88 38.86 -8.28
C PRO A 123 -27.23 39.30 -7.69
N ILE A 124 -27.15 39.95 -6.54
CA ILE A 124 -28.25 40.68 -5.88
C ILE A 124 -28.85 41.75 -6.80
#